data_AF-A0A948RG73-F1
#
_entry.id   AF-A0A948RG73-F1
#
_cell.length_a   1.000
_cell.length_b   1.000
_cell.length_c   1.000
_cell.angle_alpha   90.00
_cell.angle_beta   90.00
_cell.angle_gamma   90.00
#
_symmetry.space_group_name_H-M   'P 1'
#
loop_
_entity.id
_entity.type
_entity.pdbx_description
1 polymer ?
#
loop_
_entity_poly.entity_id
_entity_poly.type
_entity_poly.pdbx_seq_one_letter_code
_entity_poly.pdbx_strand_id
1 'polypeptide(L)'
;LEFKLSEGVDLRYAFRLQPEAGLLHVESPLRLGPILKDIDLKILMEFMLQPPGDQTEIVSLLEGELEASVPTQPYPLPPIQIHLVRPVANSSGLQTPPEEILKALSHLTLYRLQEQARLEVAAGDYTKASQRLQRLAIHLIEQGERGLARTALLEAENIQRKYAFTEEGKKQIKYGTRALLLPGQKESPA
;
A
#
# COMPACT_ATOMS: atom_id res chain seq x y z
N LEU A 1 -6.55 6.17 -14.66
CA LEU A 1 -7.66 5.21 -14.66
C LEU A 1 -8.92 5.98 -14.33
N GLU A 2 -9.68 6.32 -15.34
CA GLU A 2 -11.08 6.75 -15.13
C GLU A 2 -11.88 5.51 -14.79
N PHE A 3 -12.68 5.57 -13.73
CA PHE A 3 -13.45 4.40 -13.30
C PHE A 3 -14.82 4.76 -12.75
N LYS A 4 -15.69 3.76 -12.77
CA LYS A 4 -16.99 3.72 -12.11
C LYS A 4 -17.07 2.46 -11.25
N LEU A 5 -17.67 2.61 -10.07
CA LEU A 5 -17.95 1.50 -9.17
C LEU A 5 -19.40 1.06 -9.36
N SER A 6 -19.64 -0.24 -9.20
CA SER A 6 -20.99 -0.80 -9.23
C SER A 6 -21.77 -0.43 -7.97
N GLU A 7 -23.09 -0.57 -8.04
CA GLU A 7 -23.97 -0.37 -6.88
C GLU A 7 -23.58 -1.31 -5.72
N GLY A 8 -23.53 -0.77 -4.49
CA GLY A 8 -23.12 -1.52 -3.31
C GLY A 8 -21.62 -1.81 -3.20
N VAL A 9 -20.78 -1.22 -4.05
CA VAL A 9 -19.32 -1.34 -4.01
C VAL A 9 -18.66 0.00 -3.68
N ASP A 10 -17.87 0.02 -2.61
CA ASP A 10 -17.02 1.17 -2.27
C ASP A 10 -15.54 0.81 -2.41
N LEU A 11 -14.77 1.60 -3.15
CA LEU A 11 -13.32 1.57 -3.09
C LEU A 11 -12.87 2.40 -1.87
N ARG A 12 -12.40 1.73 -0.83
CA ARG A 12 -12.00 2.39 0.44
C ARG A 12 -10.55 2.83 0.44
N TYR A 13 -9.71 2.11 -0.29
CA TYR A 13 -8.27 2.32 -0.24
C TYR A 13 -7.61 1.90 -1.55
N ALA A 14 -6.59 2.64 -1.97
CA ALA A 14 -5.72 2.27 -3.06
C ALA A 14 -4.27 2.65 -2.72
N PHE A 15 -3.33 1.74 -2.94
CA PHE A 15 -1.93 1.93 -2.61
C PHE A 15 -1.05 1.36 -3.71
N ARG A 16 -0.14 2.19 -4.22
CA ARG A 16 0.88 1.75 -5.17
C ARG A 16 1.98 1.05 -4.40
N LEU A 17 2.25 -0.20 -4.75
CA LEU A 17 3.36 -1.00 -4.22
C LEU A 17 4.62 -0.76 -5.05
N GLN A 18 4.47 -0.72 -6.38
CA GLN A 18 5.56 -0.56 -7.34
C GLN A 18 5.15 0.42 -8.45
N PRO A 19 6.09 1.15 -9.07
CA PRO A 19 7.54 1.15 -8.78
C PRO A 19 7.91 1.91 -7.50
N GLU A 20 7.02 2.79 -7.03
CA GLU A 20 7.22 3.57 -5.83
C GLU A 20 6.04 3.45 -4.89
N ALA A 21 6.34 3.19 -3.62
CA ALA A 21 5.33 3.07 -2.59
C ALA A 21 4.61 4.38 -2.28
N GLY A 22 3.28 4.39 -2.37
CA GLY A 22 2.50 5.56 -2.06
C GLY A 22 1.01 5.33 -1.99
N LEU A 23 0.35 6.09 -1.11
CA LEU A 23 -1.09 6.19 -1.09
C LEU A 23 -1.59 6.81 -2.39
N LEU A 24 -2.63 6.23 -2.98
CA LEU A 24 -3.35 6.80 -4.10
C LEU A 24 -4.63 7.47 -3.59
N HIS A 25 -4.91 8.66 -4.10
CA HIS A 25 -6.16 9.35 -3.82
C HIS A 25 -7.29 8.64 -4.56
N VAL A 26 -8.25 8.08 -3.81
CA VAL A 26 -9.37 7.33 -4.35
C VAL A 26 -10.42 8.31 -4.92
N GLU A 27 -10.09 8.86 -6.07
CA GLU A 27 -10.95 9.75 -6.87
C GLU A 27 -10.80 9.36 -8.33
N SER A 28 -11.84 9.56 -9.13
CA SER A 28 -11.79 9.34 -10.58
C SER A 28 -11.41 10.66 -11.26
N PRO A 29 -10.33 10.73 -12.05
CA PRO A 29 -9.42 9.64 -12.43
C PRO A 29 -8.40 9.25 -11.34
N LEU A 30 -8.26 7.94 -11.11
CA LEU A 30 -7.25 7.40 -10.20
C LEU A 30 -5.87 7.51 -10.87
N ARG A 31 -5.01 8.34 -10.26
CA ARG A 31 -3.65 8.62 -10.73
C ARG A 31 -2.71 7.49 -10.28
N LEU A 32 -2.54 6.48 -11.13
CA LEU A 32 -1.69 5.32 -10.82
C LEU A 32 -0.18 5.66 -10.82
N GLY A 33 0.22 6.65 -11.61
CA GLY A 33 1.59 7.12 -11.73
C GLY A 33 2.42 6.37 -12.78
N PRO A 34 3.76 6.32 -12.66
CA PRO A 34 4.62 5.92 -13.75
C PRO A 34 4.63 4.40 -13.96
N ILE A 35 4.71 4.01 -15.22
CA ILE A 35 5.02 2.64 -15.65
C ILE A 35 6.48 2.67 -16.13
N LEU A 36 7.34 1.87 -15.49
CA LEU A 36 8.76 1.80 -15.85
C LEU A 36 8.99 0.60 -16.77
N LYS A 37 10.06 0.66 -17.59
CA LYS A 37 10.36 -0.36 -18.59
C LYS A 37 10.57 -1.76 -17.98
N ASP A 38 11.26 -1.80 -16.84
CA ASP A 38 11.74 -3.05 -16.23
C ASP A 38 11.03 -3.38 -14.89
N ILE A 39 10.03 -2.58 -14.50
CA ILE A 39 9.31 -2.74 -13.23
C ILE A 39 7.81 -2.61 -13.46
N ASP A 40 7.06 -3.63 -13.05
CA ASP A 40 5.61 -3.64 -13.10
C ASP A 40 4.99 -2.56 -12.20
N LEU A 41 3.90 -1.97 -12.68
CA LEU A 41 3.02 -1.15 -11.85
C LEU A 41 2.13 -2.09 -11.02
N LYS A 42 2.36 -2.15 -9.70
CA LYS A 42 1.56 -2.98 -8.78
C LYS A 42 0.75 -2.10 -7.84
N ILE A 43 -0.54 -2.38 -7.74
CA ILE A 43 -1.50 -1.59 -6.96
C ILE A 43 -2.32 -2.52 -6.10
N LEU A 44 -2.40 -2.22 -4.82
CA LEU A 44 -3.30 -2.86 -3.87
C LEU A 44 -4.56 -2.00 -3.73
N MET A 45 -5.74 -2.61 -3.88
CA MET A 45 -7.03 -1.95 -3.73
C MET A 45 -7.87 -2.67 -2.67
N GLU A 46 -8.58 -1.91 -1.85
CA GLU A 46 -9.45 -2.41 -0.80
C GLU A 46 -10.90 -2.03 -1.15
N PHE A 47 -11.70 -3.04 -1.49
CA PHE A 47 -13.11 -2.87 -1.81
C PHE A 47 -13.97 -3.31 -0.62
N MET A 48 -14.98 -2.53 -0.30
CA MET A 48 -16.06 -2.90 0.61
C MET A 48 -17.30 -3.24 -0.23
N LEU A 49 -17.86 -4.42 -0.02
CA LEU A 49 -19.02 -4.91 -0.78
C LEU A 49 -20.19 -5.07 0.16
N GLN A 50 -21.36 -4.61 -0.26
CA GLN A 50 -22.60 -5.11 0.32
C GLN A 50 -22.76 -6.60 -0.06
N PRO A 51 -23.29 -7.45 0.85
CA PRO A 51 -23.50 -8.86 0.55
C PRO A 51 -24.31 -9.00 -0.74
N PRO A 52 -23.79 -9.70 -1.77
CA PRO A 52 -24.53 -9.87 -3.01
C PRO A 52 -25.76 -10.75 -2.76
N GLY A 53 -26.82 -10.55 -3.55
CA GLY A 53 -28.04 -11.36 -3.41
C GLY A 53 -27.78 -12.83 -3.74
N ASP A 54 -28.63 -13.73 -3.21
CA ASP A 54 -28.44 -15.20 -3.25
C ASP A 54 -28.24 -15.82 -4.65
N GLN A 55 -28.61 -15.12 -5.73
CA GLN A 55 -28.45 -15.59 -7.11
C GLN A 55 -27.28 -14.91 -7.87
N THR A 56 -26.49 -14.09 -7.19
CA THR A 56 -25.40 -13.35 -7.82
C THR A 56 -24.19 -14.26 -7.95
N GLU A 57 -23.80 -14.60 -9.18
CA GLU A 57 -22.61 -15.44 -9.43
C GLU A 57 -21.32 -14.61 -9.53
N ILE A 58 -21.43 -13.34 -9.96
CA ILE A 58 -20.29 -12.45 -10.16
C ILE A 58 -20.69 -11.04 -9.72
N VAL A 59 -19.82 -10.40 -8.93
CA VAL A 59 -19.94 -8.98 -8.58
C VAL A 59 -18.94 -8.19 -9.41
N SER A 60 -19.44 -7.25 -10.23
CA SER A 60 -18.59 -6.26 -10.90
C SER A 60 -18.10 -5.26 -9.85
N LEU A 61 -16.79 -5.10 -9.70
CA LEU A 61 -16.20 -4.21 -8.71
C LEU A 61 -15.90 -2.83 -9.29
N LEU A 62 -15.30 -2.81 -10.48
CA LEU A 62 -14.80 -1.61 -11.11
C LEU A 62 -14.78 -1.79 -12.63
N GLU A 63 -15.33 -0.81 -13.33
CA GLU A 63 -15.25 -0.66 -14.78
C GLU A 63 -14.56 0.67 -15.09
N GLY A 64 -13.59 0.66 -16.01
CA GLY A 64 -12.83 1.87 -16.27
C GLY A 64 -11.90 1.80 -17.46
N GLU A 65 -11.34 2.96 -17.77
CA GLU A 65 -10.40 3.16 -18.87
C GLU A 65 -9.05 3.62 -18.33
N LEU A 66 -8.01 2.86 -18.65
CA LEU A 66 -6.63 3.19 -18.33
C LEU A 66 -5.98 3.88 -19.53
N GLU A 67 -5.78 5.19 -19.39
CA GLU A 67 -4.97 5.98 -20.29
C GLU A 67 -3.49 5.96 -19.86
N ALA A 68 -2.60 5.83 -20.83
CA ALA A 68 -1.16 5.90 -20.63
C ALA A 68 -0.52 6.80 -21.69
N SER A 69 0.45 7.61 -21.27
CA SER A 69 1.23 8.49 -22.15
C SER A 69 2.69 8.03 -22.19
N VAL A 70 3.23 7.87 -23.39
CA VAL A 70 4.66 7.58 -23.61
C VAL A 70 5.32 8.84 -24.15
N PRO A 71 6.29 9.46 -23.44
CA PRO A 71 6.87 10.74 -23.86
C PRO A 71 7.48 10.76 -25.26
N THR A 72 7.98 9.61 -25.73
CA THR A 72 8.60 9.47 -27.05
C THR A 72 7.62 9.23 -28.18
N GLN A 73 6.31 9.10 -27.88
CA GLN A 73 5.29 8.78 -28.87
C GLN A 73 4.38 10.00 -29.10
N PRO A 74 4.22 10.46 -30.36
CA PRO A 74 3.47 11.69 -30.67
C PRO A 74 1.96 11.53 -30.53
N TYR A 75 1.46 10.29 -30.49
CA TYR A 75 0.04 9.98 -30.34
C TYR A 75 -0.19 9.23 -29.04
N PRO A 76 -1.30 9.51 -28.33
CA PRO A 76 -1.67 8.77 -27.12
C PRO A 76 -1.89 7.29 -27.46
N LEU A 77 -1.54 6.41 -26.52
CA LEU A 77 -1.89 5.01 -26.63
C LEU A 77 -3.41 4.86 -26.56
N PRO A 78 -4.01 3.90 -27.28
CA PRO A 78 -5.43 3.60 -27.11
C PRO A 78 -5.71 3.24 -25.64
N PRO A 79 -6.84 3.69 -25.06
CA PRO A 79 -7.18 3.39 -23.69
C PRO A 79 -7.36 1.89 -23.50
N ILE A 80 -6.85 1.38 -22.37
CA ILE A 80 -6.98 -0.03 -21.99
C ILE A 80 -8.22 -0.17 -21.13
N GLN A 81 -9.18 -0.97 -21.58
CA GLN A 81 -10.38 -1.29 -20.81
C GLN A 81 -10.02 -2.16 -19.60
N ILE A 82 -10.45 -1.75 -18.41
CA ILE A 82 -10.23 -2.44 -17.16
C ILE A 82 -11.59 -2.85 -16.60
N HIS A 83 -11.75 -4.15 -16.37
CA HIS A 83 -12.90 -4.72 -15.68
C HIS A 83 -12.42 -5.61 -14.53
N LEU A 84 -12.74 -5.21 -13.30
CA LEU A 84 -12.45 -5.99 -12.11
C LEU A 84 -13.74 -6.66 -11.63
N VAL A 85 -13.71 -7.98 -11.50
CA VAL A 85 -14.86 -8.79 -11.08
C VAL A 85 -14.47 -9.73 -9.96
N ARG A 86 -15.44 -10.05 -9.09
CA ARG A 86 -15.30 -11.05 -8.05
C ARG A 86 -16.35 -12.15 -8.22
N PRO A 87 -15.93 -13.40 -8.52
CA PRO A 87 -16.83 -14.54 -8.49
C PRO A 87 -17.34 -14.80 -7.07
N VAL A 88 -18.62 -15.14 -6.96
CA VAL A 88 -19.31 -15.52 -5.72
C VAL A 88 -19.43 -17.04 -5.71
N ALA A 89 -18.91 -17.66 -4.66
CA ALA A 89 -18.99 -19.11 -4.50
C ALA A 89 -20.06 -19.46 -3.44
N ASN A 90 -20.89 -20.45 -3.75
CA ASN A 90 -21.94 -20.96 -2.85
C ASN A 90 -21.38 -21.88 -1.74
N SER A 91 -20.10 -22.22 -1.78
CA SER A 91 -19.41 -23.05 -0.79
C SER A 91 -18.35 -22.23 -0.04
N SER A 92 -18.52 -22.12 1.28
CA SER A 92 -17.63 -21.39 2.17
C SER A 92 -16.39 -22.21 2.51
N GLY A 93 -15.55 -22.51 1.51
CA GLY A 93 -14.19 -22.95 1.76
C GLY A 93 -13.32 -21.74 2.11
N LEU A 94 -12.70 -21.71 3.29
CA LEU A 94 -11.65 -20.73 3.57
C LEU A 94 -10.48 -21.00 2.62
N GLN A 95 -10.35 -20.18 1.59
CA GLN A 95 -9.19 -20.22 0.70
C GLN A 95 -8.04 -19.47 1.36
N THR A 96 -6.84 -20.06 1.34
CA THR A 96 -5.63 -19.37 1.77
C THR A 96 -5.42 -18.16 0.86
N PRO A 97 -5.23 -16.95 1.41
CA PRO A 97 -4.98 -15.77 0.61
C PRO A 97 -3.69 -15.93 -0.21
N PRO A 98 -3.62 -15.40 -1.44
CA PRO A 98 -2.39 -15.42 -2.22
C PRO A 98 -1.22 -14.77 -1.47
N GLU A 99 -0.03 -15.35 -1.58
CA GLU A 99 1.17 -14.86 -0.90
C GLU A 99 1.48 -13.40 -1.25
N GLU A 100 1.20 -12.99 -2.49
CA GLU A 100 1.36 -11.63 -2.98
C GLU A 100 0.49 -10.62 -2.20
N ILE A 101 -0.74 -11.00 -1.85
CA ILE A 101 -1.64 -10.19 -1.02
C ILE A 101 -1.11 -10.12 0.40
N LEU A 102 -0.65 -11.25 0.97
CA LEU A 102 -0.05 -11.25 2.32
C LEU A 102 1.16 -10.34 2.40
N LYS A 103 2.07 -10.40 1.42
CA LYS A 103 3.22 -9.50 1.31
C LYS A 103 2.77 -8.05 1.21
N ALA A 104 1.86 -7.74 0.27
CA ALA A 104 1.32 -6.40 0.08
C ALA A 104 0.67 -5.81 1.35
N LEU A 105 -0.06 -6.63 2.12
CA LEU A 105 -0.68 -6.22 3.39
C LEU A 105 0.34 -5.97 4.50
N SER A 106 1.36 -6.82 4.60
CA SER A 106 2.46 -6.63 5.56
C SER A 106 3.16 -5.30 5.31
N HIS A 107 3.45 -5.03 4.04
CA HIS A 107 4.01 -3.77 3.55
C HIS A 107 3.13 -2.55 3.81
N LEU A 108 1.83 -2.66 3.50
CA LEU A 108 0.86 -1.61 3.79
C LEU A 108 0.80 -1.29 5.29
N THR A 109 0.93 -2.32 6.14
CA THR A 109 0.94 -2.15 7.59
C THR A 109 2.13 -1.31 8.06
N LEU A 110 3.34 -1.59 7.55
CA LEU A 110 4.52 -0.77 7.85
C LEU A 110 4.32 0.70 7.46
N TYR A 111 3.83 0.93 6.24
CA TYR A 111 3.54 2.29 5.76
C TYR A 111 2.52 3.01 6.65
N ARG A 112 1.41 2.35 7.00
CA ARG A 112 0.35 2.90 7.85
C ARG A 112 0.89 3.26 9.23
N LEU A 113 1.65 2.36 9.87
CA LEU A 113 2.21 2.62 11.20
C LEU A 113 3.17 3.80 11.21
N GLN A 114 4.03 3.91 10.21
CA GLN A 114 4.94 5.04 10.05
C GLN A 114 4.18 6.36 9.85
N GLU A 115 3.22 6.39 8.93
CA GLU A 115 2.49 7.62 8.62
C GLU A 115 1.60 8.07 9.80
N GLN A 116 0.95 7.12 10.48
CA GLN A 116 0.20 7.41 11.70
C GLN A 116 1.09 7.98 12.79
N ALA A 117 2.27 7.41 13.03
CA ALA A 117 3.21 7.97 14.00
C ALA A 117 3.60 9.41 13.66
N ARG A 118 3.82 9.72 12.37
CA ARG A 118 4.14 11.07 11.90
C ARG A 118 2.99 12.06 12.15
N LEU A 119 1.76 11.65 11.84
CA LEU A 119 0.56 12.48 12.07
C LEU A 119 0.31 12.70 13.57
N GLU A 120 0.48 11.66 14.38
CA GLU A 120 0.32 11.72 15.84
C GLU A 120 1.36 12.67 16.46
N VAL A 121 2.64 12.64 16.04
CA VAL A 121 3.63 13.65 16.48
C VAL A 121 3.20 15.06 16.07
N ALA A 122 2.75 15.25 14.84
CA ALA A 122 2.29 16.56 14.36
C ALA A 122 1.07 17.08 15.14
N ALA A 123 0.22 16.18 15.65
CA ALA A 123 -0.93 16.49 16.49
C ALA A 123 -0.59 16.63 17.99
N GLY A 124 0.66 16.35 18.40
CA GLY A 124 1.08 16.36 19.81
C GLY A 124 0.79 15.07 20.60
N ASP A 125 0.31 14.03 19.93
CA ASP A 125 -0.03 12.71 20.50
C ASP A 125 1.22 11.80 20.61
N TYR A 126 2.26 12.28 21.31
CA TYR A 126 3.58 11.63 21.35
C TYR A 126 3.58 10.21 21.92
N THR A 127 2.70 9.93 22.89
CA THR A 127 2.55 8.58 23.46
C THR A 127 2.05 7.59 22.42
N LYS A 128 1.03 7.96 21.63
CA LYS A 128 0.52 7.11 20.55
C LYS A 128 1.56 6.92 19.46
N ALA A 129 2.25 8.00 19.08
CA ALA A 129 3.29 7.94 18.06
C ALA A 129 4.42 6.98 18.43
N SER A 130 4.86 7.02 19.69
CA SER A 130 5.86 6.09 20.21
C SER A 130 5.37 4.64 20.18
N GLN A 131 4.12 4.38 20.59
CA GLN A 131 3.52 3.04 20.50
C GLN A 131 3.41 2.54 19.05
N ARG A 132 3.09 3.42 18.09
CA ARG A 132 3.07 3.08 16.65
C ARG A 132 4.44 2.66 16.16
N LEU A 133 5.50 3.37 16.55
CA LEU A 133 6.87 3.02 16.18
C LEU A 133 7.36 1.72 16.83
N GLN A 134 6.93 1.44 18.06
CA GLN A 134 7.21 0.14 18.70
C GLN A 134 6.57 -1.01 17.92
N ARG A 135 5.30 -0.87 17.50
CA ARG A 135 4.64 -1.87 16.64
C ARG A 135 5.31 -1.98 15.27
N LEU A 136 5.74 -0.87 14.69
CA LEU A 136 6.51 -0.86 13.45
C LEU A 136 7.79 -1.68 13.61
N ALA A 137 8.52 -1.51 14.71
CA ALA A 137 9.74 -2.26 15.00
C ALA A 137 9.48 -3.78 15.12
N ILE A 138 8.37 -4.20 15.74
CA ILE A 138 7.98 -5.62 15.84
C ILE A 138 7.82 -6.22 14.44
N HIS A 139 7.05 -5.58 13.56
CA HIS A 139 6.87 -6.08 12.19
C HIS A 139 8.16 -6.10 11.38
N LEU A 140 9.04 -5.11 11.57
CA LEU A 140 10.35 -5.10 10.93
C LEU A 140 11.23 -6.27 11.42
N ILE A 141 11.18 -6.62 12.71
CA ILE A 141 11.89 -7.78 13.25
C ILE A 141 11.35 -9.08 12.65
N GLU A 142 10.03 -9.23 12.54
CA GLU A 142 9.37 -10.39 11.91
C GLU A 142 9.80 -10.57 10.45
N GLN A 143 10.08 -9.48 9.74
CA GLN A 143 10.58 -9.50 8.36
C GLN A 143 12.11 -9.66 8.24
N GLY A 144 12.85 -9.65 9.36
CA GLY A 144 14.31 -9.75 9.40
C GLY A 144 15.06 -8.41 9.33
N GLU A 145 14.35 -7.29 9.29
CA GLU A 145 14.88 -5.93 9.13
C GLU A 145 15.37 -5.31 10.44
N ARG A 146 16.33 -6.00 11.09
CA ARG A 146 16.81 -5.66 12.44
C ARG A 146 17.39 -4.24 12.57
N GLY A 147 18.10 -3.78 11.54
CA GLY A 147 18.69 -2.43 11.53
C GLY A 147 17.61 -1.35 11.57
N LEU A 148 16.62 -1.46 10.69
CA LEU A 148 15.51 -0.52 10.61
C LEU A 148 14.62 -0.59 11.86
N ALA A 149 14.41 -1.79 12.42
CA ALA A 149 13.69 -1.98 13.67
C ALA A 149 14.35 -1.25 14.84
N ARG A 150 15.69 -1.30 14.94
CA ARG A 150 16.45 -0.58 15.96
C ARG A 150 16.26 0.94 15.81
N THR A 151 16.33 1.47 14.60
CA THR A 151 16.06 2.89 14.33
C THR A 151 14.65 3.26 14.78
N ALA A 152 13.63 2.45 14.47
CA ALA A 152 12.26 2.71 14.89
C ALA A 152 12.10 2.74 16.42
N LEU A 153 12.77 1.85 17.17
CA LEU A 153 12.76 1.87 18.64
C LEU A 153 13.47 3.09 19.24
N LEU A 154 14.62 3.47 18.69
CA LEU A 154 15.34 4.69 19.11
C LEU A 154 14.49 5.95 18.88
N GLU A 155 13.79 6.02 17.76
CA GLU A 155 12.87 7.12 17.48
C GLU A 155 11.63 7.10 18.38
N ALA A 156 11.12 5.91 18.74
CA ALA A 156 10.05 5.79 19.73
C ALA A 156 10.46 6.37 21.09
N GLU A 157 11.71 6.16 21.52
CA GLU A 157 12.27 6.73 22.76
C GLU A 157 12.50 8.25 22.62
N ASN A 158 13.03 8.70 21.48
CA ASN A 158 13.24 10.11 21.19
C ASN A 158 11.92 10.89 21.23
N ILE A 159 10.86 10.39 20.61
CA ILE A 159 9.54 11.05 20.63
C ILE A 159 8.99 11.18 22.06
N GLN A 160 9.17 10.16 22.91
CA GLN A 160 8.71 10.24 24.31
C GLN A 160 9.48 11.29 25.11
N ARG A 161 10.79 11.44 24.86
CA ARG A 161 11.65 12.34 25.65
C ARG A 161 11.72 13.75 25.11
N LYS A 162 11.70 13.90 23.78
CA LYS A 162 12.00 15.14 23.06
C LYS A 162 10.81 15.65 22.26
N TYR A 163 9.68 14.93 22.26
CA TYR A 163 8.45 15.32 21.57
C TYR A 163 8.62 15.55 20.06
N ALA A 164 9.64 14.93 19.45
CA ALA A 164 9.96 15.07 18.04
C ALA A 164 10.75 13.85 17.55
N PHE A 165 10.64 13.60 16.24
CA PHE A 165 11.58 12.74 15.52
C PHE A 165 12.94 13.43 15.39
N THR A 166 14.00 12.63 15.28
CA THR A 166 15.24 13.12 14.68
C THR A 166 15.09 13.19 13.17
N GLU A 167 15.75 14.16 12.53
CA GLU A 167 15.71 14.29 11.06
C GLU A 167 16.32 13.08 10.36
N GLU A 168 17.36 12.49 10.94
CA GLU A 168 17.99 11.28 10.43
C GLU A 168 17.05 10.07 10.58
N GLY A 169 16.52 9.82 11.77
CA GLY A 169 15.63 8.69 12.05
C GLY A 169 14.35 8.75 11.22
N LYS A 170 13.76 9.95 11.06
CA LYS A 170 12.61 10.18 10.17
C LYS A 170 12.90 9.77 8.72
N LYS A 171 14.08 10.13 8.20
CA LYS A 171 14.49 9.74 6.84
C LYS A 171 14.76 8.24 6.76
N GLN A 172 15.52 7.68 7.69
CA GLN A 172 15.85 6.26 7.71
C GLN A 172 14.60 5.40 7.76
N ILE A 173 13.63 5.71 8.64
CA ILE A 173 12.35 4.98 8.72
C ILE A 173 11.59 5.14 7.40
N LYS A 174 11.45 6.37 6.88
CA LYS A 174 10.70 6.63 5.65
C LYS A 174 11.26 5.92 4.42
N TYR A 175 12.57 5.98 4.20
CA TYR A 175 13.18 5.38 3.01
C TYR A 175 13.45 3.89 3.20
N GLY A 176 13.76 3.46 4.43
CA GLY A 176 13.95 2.06 4.77
C GLY A 176 12.68 1.24 4.55
N THR A 177 11.53 1.68 5.07
CA THR A 177 10.26 0.94 4.85
C THR A 177 9.83 0.94 3.39
N ARG A 178 10.19 1.99 2.62
CA ARG A 178 9.95 2.05 1.18
C ARG A 178 10.83 1.10 0.39
N ALA A 179 12.10 0.92 0.78
CA ALA A 179 13.02 0.02 0.10
C ALA A 179 12.55 -1.44 0.14
N LEU A 180 11.84 -1.84 1.20
CA LEU A 180 11.25 -3.18 1.33
C LEU A 180 10.18 -3.49 0.26
N LEU A 181 9.73 -2.49 -0.50
CA LEU A 181 8.68 -2.58 -1.51
C LEU A 181 9.23 -2.76 -2.92
N LEU A 182 10.54 -2.54 -3.09
CA LEU A 182 11.23 -2.73 -4.35
C LEU A 182 11.52 -4.23 -4.56
N PRO A 183 11.23 -4.78 -5.74
CA PRO A 183 11.64 -6.14 -6.05
C PRO A 183 13.18 -6.17 -6.13
N GLY A 184 13.85 -7.02 -5.33
CA GLY A 184 15.26 -7.35 -5.56
C GLY A 184 16.30 -7.13 -4.44
N GLN A 185 15.95 -6.87 -3.18
CA GLN A 185 16.97 -6.81 -2.10
C GLN A 185 17.35 -8.16 -1.46
N LYS A 186 16.96 -9.30 -2.05
CA LYS A 186 17.44 -10.64 -1.65
C LYS A 186 18.31 -11.30 -2.70
N GLU A 187 19.25 -10.57 -3.30
CA GLU A 187 20.46 -11.17 -3.87
C GLU A 187 21.66 -10.28 -3.54
N SER A 188 22.21 -10.45 -2.33
CA SER A 188 23.65 -10.21 -2.16
C SER A 188 24.35 -11.45 -2.72
N PRO A 189 25.18 -11.34 -3.76
CA PRO A 189 26.06 -12.44 -4.14
C PRO A 189 27.10 -12.59 -3.04
N ALA A 190 27.18 -13.79 -2.47
CA ALA A 190 28.38 -14.26 -1.78
C ALA A 190 29.26 -14.98 -2.80
#